data_AF-A0A7L5AIJ6-F1
#
_entry.id   AF-A0A7L5AIJ6-F1
#
_cell.length_a   1.000
_cell.length_b   1.000
_cell.length_c   1.000
_cell.angle_alpha   90.00
_cell.angle_beta   90.00
_cell.angle_gamma   90.00
#
_symmetry.space_group_name_H-M   'P 1'
#
loop_
_entity.id
_entity.type
_entity.pdbx_description
1 polymer ?
#
loop_
_entity_poly.entity_id
_entity_poly.type
_entity_poly.pdbx_seq_one_letter_code
_entity_poly.pdbx_strand_id
1 'polypeptide(L)'
;MNDTKWDAAVECVGGDGWIEMTENGWGLLIAHQAPVGTLGRAPVTSVPRPGWASNADRESVCDDIDGYLADAGVTAPPRYFRWFVRRPKAVTDNQFWSAMGGAVAADWPEDNHPRHHPPVLERAIAELYSDDR
;
A
#
# COMPACT_ATOMS: atom_id res chain seq x y z
N MET A 1 5.35 -15.96 10.72
CA MET A 1 6.26 -14.88 11.16
C MET A 1 5.40 -13.64 11.14
N ASN A 2 5.03 -13.09 12.30
CA ASN A 2 4.15 -11.92 12.36
C ASN A 2 4.85 -10.76 11.66
N ASP A 3 4.29 -10.30 10.55
CA ASP A 3 4.82 -9.13 9.87
C ASP A 3 4.47 -7.91 10.70
N THR A 4 5.42 -7.50 11.56
CA THR A 4 5.27 -6.47 12.60
C THR A 4 4.92 -5.08 12.07
N LYS A 5 4.92 -4.93 10.74
CA LYS A 5 4.82 -3.63 10.10
C LYS A 5 3.42 -3.03 10.16
N TRP A 6 2.39 -3.85 9.97
CA TRP A 6 1.00 -3.41 10.10
C TRP A 6 0.66 -3.01 11.52
N ASP A 7 1.23 -3.70 12.50
CA ASP A 7 1.06 -3.41 13.92
C ASP A 7 1.80 -2.13 14.36
N ALA A 8 2.85 -1.75 13.63
CA ALA A 8 3.62 -0.54 13.87
C ALA A 8 2.99 0.74 13.25
N ALA A 9 1.86 0.62 12.56
CA ALA A 9 1.20 1.77 11.94
C ALA A 9 0.58 2.70 12.99
N VAL A 10 0.78 4.00 12.81
CA VAL A 10 0.21 5.02 13.70
C VAL A 10 -1.23 5.33 13.31
N GLU A 11 -2.08 5.64 14.28
CA GLU A 11 -3.40 6.19 13.98
C GLU A 11 -3.23 7.55 13.31
N CYS A 12 -3.75 7.70 12.09
CA CYS A 12 -3.65 8.91 11.28
C CYS A 12 -4.98 9.16 10.57
N VAL A 13 -5.36 10.42 10.38
CA VAL A 13 -6.60 10.80 9.68
C VAL A 13 -6.35 11.25 8.23
N GLY A 14 -5.15 11.02 7.71
CA GLY A 14 -4.66 11.57 6.44
C GLY A 14 -4.25 13.04 6.55
N GLY A 15 -4.04 13.70 5.41
CA GLY A 15 -3.70 15.12 5.31
C GLY A 15 -2.29 15.39 4.81
N ASP A 16 -1.79 16.60 5.06
CA ASP A 16 -0.50 17.05 4.53
C ASP A 16 0.65 16.11 4.89
N GLY A 17 1.35 15.62 3.86
CA GLY A 17 2.47 14.69 4.01
C GLY A 17 2.06 13.22 4.14
N TRP A 18 0.78 12.87 3.99
CA TRP A 18 0.30 11.48 3.92
C TRP A 18 -0.33 11.21 2.56
N ILE A 19 0.00 10.06 1.99
CA ILE A 19 -0.63 9.54 0.78
C ILE A 19 -1.59 8.44 1.21
N GLU A 20 -2.87 8.55 0.84
CA GLU A 20 -3.82 7.43 0.99
C GLU A 20 -3.47 6.36 -0.03
N MET A 21 -3.25 5.14 0.45
CA MET A 21 -2.98 4.00 -0.42
C MET A 21 -4.27 3.57 -1.10
N THR A 22 -4.18 3.24 -2.38
CA THR A 22 -5.32 2.68 -3.11
C THR A 22 -5.78 1.40 -2.41
N GLU A 23 -7.09 1.29 -2.20
CA GLU A 23 -7.71 0.15 -1.52
C GLU A 23 -7.81 -1.05 -2.47
N ASN A 24 -6.63 -1.58 -2.81
CA ASN A 24 -6.42 -2.77 -3.62
C ASN A 24 -5.08 -3.41 -3.22
N GLY A 25 -4.82 -4.62 -3.72
CA GLY A 25 -3.58 -5.34 -3.40
C GLY A 25 -2.32 -4.56 -3.76
N TRP A 26 -2.35 -3.78 -4.84
CA TRP A 26 -1.22 -2.95 -5.29
C TRP A 26 -0.85 -1.83 -4.30
N GLY A 27 -1.83 -1.05 -3.86
CA GLY A 27 -1.61 0.05 -2.91
C GLY A 27 -1.13 -0.45 -1.57
N LEU A 28 -1.70 -1.55 -1.07
CA LEU A 28 -1.26 -2.16 0.17
C LEU A 28 0.10 -2.86 0.03
N LEU A 29 0.44 -3.40 -1.13
CA LEU A 29 1.79 -3.90 -1.39
C LEU A 29 2.82 -2.76 -1.32
N ILE A 30 2.55 -1.61 -1.94
CA ILE A 30 3.41 -0.42 -1.84
C ILE A 30 3.54 0.03 -0.38
N ALA A 31 2.44 0.10 0.36
CA ALA A 31 2.45 0.42 1.78
C ALA A 31 3.36 -0.55 2.57
N HIS A 32 3.28 -1.84 2.24
CA HIS A 32 4.13 -2.86 2.85
C HIS A 32 5.62 -2.68 2.54
N GLN A 33 5.99 -2.07 1.42
CA GLN A 33 7.40 -1.80 1.09
C GLN A 33 7.94 -0.49 1.69
N ALA A 34 7.07 0.42 2.18
CA ALA A 34 7.48 1.71 2.76
C ALA A 34 8.46 1.57 3.96
N PRO A 35 9.23 2.60 4.36
CA PRO A 35 10.05 2.49 5.57
C PRO A 35 9.21 2.27 6.84
N VAL A 36 9.77 1.58 7.84
CA VAL A 36 9.13 1.42 9.15
C VAL A 36 8.87 2.80 9.77
N GLY A 37 7.71 2.98 10.42
CA GLY A 37 7.31 4.26 11.01
C GLY A 37 6.73 5.27 10.03
N THR A 38 6.64 4.93 8.74
CA THR A 38 5.94 5.76 7.73
C THR A 38 4.51 5.29 7.46
N LEU A 39 4.03 4.24 8.14
CA LEU A 39 2.68 3.73 7.97
C LEU A 39 1.70 4.41 8.92
N GLY A 40 0.59 4.85 8.36
CA GLY A 40 -0.57 5.36 9.08
C GLY A 40 -1.80 4.53 8.76
N ARG A 41 -2.75 4.47 9.69
CA ARG A 41 -4.06 3.84 9.47
C ARG A 41 -5.19 4.66 10.05
N ALA A 42 -6.37 4.56 9.43
CA ALA A 42 -7.62 5.11 9.95
C ALA A 42 -8.74 4.07 9.86
N PRO A 43 -9.57 3.88 10.90
CA PRO A 43 -10.73 3.00 10.79
C PRO A 43 -11.69 3.51 9.70
N VAL A 44 -12.30 2.59 8.96
CA VAL A 44 -13.37 2.92 8.02
C VAL A 44 -14.67 3.05 8.80
N THR A 45 -15.07 4.29 9.12
CA THR A 45 -16.22 4.58 9.99
C THR A 45 -17.52 4.91 9.24
N SER A 46 -17.51 5.02 7.90
CA SER A 46 -18.72 5.32 7.13
C SER A 46 -18.78 4.58 5.78
N VAL A 47 -19.98 4.10 5.47
CA VAL A 47 -20.45 3.64 4.16
C VAL A 47 -21.27 4.81 3.59
N PRO A 48 -21.11 5.22 2.31
CA PRO A 48 -20.67 4.37 1.20
C PRO A 48 -19.31 4.74 0.61
N ARG A 49 -18.47 3.71 0.44
CA ARG A 49 -17.36 3.72 -0.52
C ARG A 49 -17.84 3.13 -1.85
N PRO A 50 -17.35 3.61 -3.00
CA PRO A 50 -17.56 2.94 -4.27
C PRO A 50 -17.09 1.49 -4.18
N GLY A 51 -17.96 0.53 -4.52
CA GLY A 51 -17.66 -0.91 -4.44
C GLY A 51 -18.01 -1.58 -3.10
N TRP A 52 -18.38 -0.82 -2.05
CA TRP A 52 -18.84 -1.37 -0.76
C TRP A 52 -20.36 -1.17 -0.62
N ALA A 53 -21.11 -1.66 -1.61
CA ALA A 53 -22.57 -1.53 -1.60
C ALA A 53 -23.22 -2.41 -0.51
N SER A 54 -22.52 -3.46 -0.08
CA SER A 54 -22.93 -4.35 1.01
C SER A 54 -21.73 -4.86 1.82
N ASN A 55 -22.01 -5.48 2.97
CA ASN A 55 -20.98 -6.20 3.73
C ASN A 55 -20.34 -7.33 2.90
N ALA A 56 -21.11 -7.99 2.03
CA ALA A 56 -20.59 -9.06 1.17
C ALA A 56 -19.61 -8.52 0.13
N ASP A 57 -19.91 -7.37 -0.49
CA ASP A 57 -19.00 -6.73 -1.44
C ASP A 57 -17.69 -6.31 -0.73
N ARG A 58 -17.81 -5.82 0.51
CA ARG A 58 -16.66 -5.46 1.33
C ARG A 58 -15.78 -6.68 1.65
N GLU A 59 -16.38 -7.80 2.04
CA GLU A 59 -15.61 -9.04 2.27
C GLU A 59 -14.94 -9.52 0.98
N SER A 60 -15.64 -9.49 -0.15
CA SER A 60 -15.08 -9.88 -1.44
C SER A 60 -13.85 -9.04 -1.81
N VAL A 61 -13.93 -7.71 -1.63
CA VAL A 61 -12.78 -6.81 -1.87
C VAL A 61 -11.63 -7.14 -0.92
N CYS A 62 -11.91 -7.40 0.35
CA CYS A 62 -10.86 -7.80 1.31
C CYS A 62 -10.24 -9.16 0.93
N ASP A 63 -11.03 -10.13 0.50
CA ASP A 63 -10.53 -11.45 0.07
C ASP A 63 -9.65 -11.34 -1.18
N ASP A 64 -10.02 -10.49 -2.15
CA ASP A 64 -9.20 -10.21 -3.35
C ASP A 64 -7.86 -9.55 -2.98
N ILE A 65 -7.89 -8.61 -2.03
CA ILE A 65 -6.68 -7.95 -1.51
C ILE A 65 -5.78 -8.97 -0.81
N ASP A 66 -6.34 -9.81 0.06
CA ASP A 66 -5.61 -10.81 0.82
C ASP A 66 -4.95 -11.83 -0.13
N GLY A 67 -5.67 -12.26 -1.18
CA GLY A 67 -5.14 -13.13 -2.23
C GLY A 67 -3.97 -12.50 -2.99
N TYR A 68 -4.12 -11.24 -3.43
CA TYR A 68 -3.06 -10.51 -4.12
C TYR A 68 -1.79 -10.38 -3.27
N LEU A 69 -1.95 -10.06 -1.98
CA LEU A 69 -0.81 -9.92 -1.06
C LEU A 69 -0.17 -11.28 -0.76
N ALA A 70 -0.96 -12.33 -0.61
CA ALA A 70 -0.44 -13.69 -0.44
C ALA A 70 0.39 -14.14 -1.66
N ASP A 71 -0.08 -13.84 -2.87
CA ASP A 71 0.65 -14.10 -4.12
C ASP A 71 1.96 -13.29 -4.21
N ALA A 72 2.00 -12.12 -3.58
CA ALA A 72 3.19 -11.30 -3.44
C ALA A 72 4.09 -11.72 -2.25
N GLY A 73 3.70 -12.75 -1.48
CA GLY A 73 4.44 -13.21 -0.31
C GLY A 73 4.36 -12.27 0.90
N VAL A 74 3.36 -11.38 0.92
CA VAL A 74 3.14 -10.37 1.97
C VAL A 74 1.96 -10.76 2.84
N THR A 75 2.11 -10.57 4.16
CA THR A 75 0.99 -10.80 5.09
C THR A 75 -0.07 -9.71 4.91
N ALA A 76 -1.35 -10.10 4.87
CA ALA A 76 -2.45 -9.15 4.76
C ALA A 76 -2.53 -8.21 5.98
N PRO A 77 -2.87 -6.92 5.78
CA PRO A 77 -3.13 -6.01 6.88
C PRO A 77 -4.46 -6.30 7.59
N PRO A 78 -4.67 -5.76 8.80
CA PRO A 78 -6.00 -5.69 9.41
C PRO A 78 -7.05 -5.09 8.47
N ARG A 79 -8.18 -5.77 8.32
CA ARG A 79 -9.32 -5.35 7.48
C ARG A 79 -10.01 -4.10 8.04
N TYR A 80 -10.73 -3.40 7.17
CA TYR A 80 -11.54 -2.21 7.47
C TYR A 80 -10.76 -0.99 7.98
N PHE A 81 -9.51 -0.89 7.56
CA PHE A 81 -8.69 0.31 7.73
C PHE A 81 -8.36 0.92 6.36
N ARG A 82 -8.37 2.25 6.32
CA ARG A 82 -7.59 2.97 5.32
C ARG A 82 -6.14 2.93 5.72
N TRP A 83 -5.27 2.77 4.74
CA TRP A 83 -3.83 2.77 4.92
C TRP A 83 -3.21 3.99 4.27
N PHE A 84 -2.21 4.55 4.93
CA PHE A 84 -1.50 5.73 4.49
C PHE A 84 0.00 5.50 4.58
N VAL A 85 0.73 6.13 3.67
CA VAL A 85 2.18 6.19 3.71
C VAL A 85 2.60 7.65 3.85
N ARG A 86 3.51 7.92 4.77
CA ARG A 86 4.07 9.25 4.97
C ARG A 86 4.98 9.60 3.78
N ARG A 87 4.58 10.60 3.02
CA ARG A 87 5.27 11.05 1.80
C ARG A 87 6.69 11.56 2.12
N PRO A 88 7.68 11.29 1.25
CA PRO A 88 8.96 11.98 1.32
C PRO A 88 8.79 13.49 1.16
N LYS A 89 9.60 14.29 1.87
CA LYS A 89 9.37 15.76 1.94
C LYS A 89 9.43 16.45 0.57
N ALA A 90 10.32 15.98 -0.31
CA ALA A 90 10.57 16.58 -1.62
C ALA A 90 9.67 16.03 -2.73
N VAL A 91 8.78 15.08 -2.42
CA VAL A 91 8.00 14.33 -3.41
C VAL A 91 6.53 14.70 -3.31
N THR A 92 5.87 14.88 -4.45
CA THR A 92 4.41 15.01 -4.56
C THR A 92 3.73 13.65 -4.72
N ASP A 93 2.44 13.55 -4.45
CA ASP A 93 1.69 12.29 -4.59
C ASP A 93 1.79 11.72 -6.02
N ASN A 94 1.71 12.60 -7.03
CA ASN A 94 1.86 12.19 -8.42
C ASN A 94 3.26 11.64 -8.70
N GLN A 95 4.32 12.29 -8.20
CA GLN A 95 5.68 11.79 -8.37
C GLN A 95 5.87 10.44 -7.65
N PHE A 96 5.28 10.27 -6.47
CA PHE A 96 5.29 9.00 -5.75
C PHE A 96 4.65 7.88 -6.59
N TRP A 97 3.41 8.09 -7.05
CA TRP A 97 2.68 7.08 -7.83
C TRP A 97 3.33 6.82 -9.20
N SER A 98 3.84 7.86 -9.86
CA SER A 98 4.60 7.71 -11.11
C SER A 98 5.90 6.94 -10.92
N ALA A 99 6.61 7.13 -9.80
CA ALA A 99 7.81 6.35 -9.50
C ALA A 99 7.49 4.86 -9.31
N MET A 100 6.44 4.53 -8.54
CA MET A 100 6.04 3.13 -8.32
C MET A 100 5.57 2.46 -9.61
N GLY A 101 4.69 3.13 -10.37
CA GLY A 101 4.21 2.62 -11.65
C GLY A 101 5.32 2.51 -12.70
N GLY A 102 6.22 3.49 -12.75
CA GLY A 102 7.37 3.49 -13.65
C GLY A 102 8.37 2.38 -13.34
N ALA A 103 8.63 2.10 -12.07
CA ALA A 103 9.55 1.05 -11.65
C ALA A 103 9.04 -0.34 -12.07
N VAL A 104 7.77 -0.66 -11.80
CA VAL A 104 7.19 -1.94 -12.24
C VAL A 104 7.04 -2.01 -13.76
N ALA A 105 6.78 -0.87 -14.43
CA ALA A 105 6.72 -0.87 -15.88
C ALA A 105 8.07 -1.07 -16.58
N ALA A 106 9.18 -0.66 -15.95
CA ALA A 106 10.50 -0.89 -16.50
C ALA A 106 10.94 -2.37 -16.40
N ASP A 107 10.41 -3.10 -15.44
CA ASP A 107 10.73 -4.50 -15.15
C ASP A 107 9.55 -5.44 -15.48
N TRP A 108 8.66 -5.02 -16.38
CA TRP A 108 7.36 -5.65 -16.65
C TRP A 108 7.53 -7.13 -17.07
N PRO A 109 7.20 -8.11 -16.21
CA PRO A 109 7.33 -9.52 -16.57
C PRO A 109 6.14 -9.93 -17.45
N GLU A 110 6.34 -10.92 -18.34
CA GLU A 110 5.31 -11.37 -19.28
C GLU A 110 4.00 -11.83 -18.60
N ASP A 111 4.09 -12.39 -17.38
CA ASP A 111 2.94 -12.87 -16.61
C ASP A 111 2.34 -11.80 -15.66
N ASN A 112 3.02 -10.65 -15.48
CA ASN A 112 2.64 -9.54 -14.58
C ASN A 112 2.15 -10.00 -13.19
N HIS A 113 2.69 -11.11 -12.69
CA HIS A 113 2.19 -11.77 -11.49
C HIS A 113 2.65 -11.02 -10.22
N PRO A 114 1.81 -10.83 -9.18
CA PRO A 114 2.14 -10.05 -7.98
C PRO A 114 3.45 -10.44 -7.30
N ARG A 115 3.82 -11.72 -7.34
CA ARG A 115 5.10 -12.28 -6.85
C ARG A 115 6.37 -11.55 -7.31
N HIS A 116 6.32 -10.88 -8.46
CA HIS A 116 7.49 -10.20 -9.04
C HIS A 116 7.63 -8.75 -8.59
N HIS A 117 6.57 -8.16 -8.03
CA HIS A 117 6.53 -6.74 -7.68
C HIS A 117 7.33 -6.37 -6.42
N PRO A 118 7.39 -7.18 -5.34
CA PRO A 118 8.04 -6.77 -4.09
C PRO A 118 9.49 -6.30 -4.26
N PRO A 119 10.40 -7.03 -4.95
CA PRO A 119 11.78 -6.58 -5.09
C PRO A 119 11.93 -5.27 -5.88
N VAL A 120 11.04 -5.02 -6.85
CA VAL A 120 11.05 -3.80 -7.66
C VAL A 120 10.57 -2.61 -6.82
N LEU A 121 9.47 -2.79 -6.10
CA LEU A 121 8.88 -1.77 -5.24
C LEU A 121 9.79 -1.44 -4.05
N GLU A 122 10.46 -2.43 -3.45
CA GLU A 122 11.43 -2.22 -2.38
C GLU A 122 12.56 -1.29 -2.83
N ARG A 123 13.14 -1.54 -4.02
CA ARG A 123 14.18 -0.66 -4.59
C ARG A 123 13.65 0.74 -4.87
N ALA A 124 12.50 0.85 -5.54
CA ALA A 124 11.92 2.13 -5.90
C ALA A 124 11.60 2.99 -4.67
N ILE A 125 11.09 2.37 -3.60
CA ILE A 125 10.87 3.06 -2.32
C ILE A 125 12.19 3.44 -1.66
N ALA A 126 13.17 2.54 -1.61
CA ALA A 126 14.47 2.84 -1.00
C ALA A 126 15.14 4.06 -1.67
N GLU A 127 15.04 4.17 -3.00
CA GLU A 127 15.50 5.33 -3.76
C GLU A 127 14.68 6.59 -3.45
N LEU A 128 13.35 6.48 -3.39
CA LEU A 128 12.48 7.63 -3.14
C LEU A 128 12.68 8.25 -1.73
N TYR A 129 13.05 7.43 -0.75
CA TYR A 129 13.28 7.85 0.64
C TYR A 129 14.77 8.04 0.98
N SER A 130 15.69 7.92 0.01
CA SER A 130 17.13 8.08 0.28
C SER A 130 17.48 9.49 0.77
N ASP A 131 16.74 10.49 0.28
CA ASP A 131 16.97 11.91 0.56
C ASP A 131 16.30 12.41 1.85
N ASP A 132 15.52 11.54 2.49
CA ASP A 132 14.78 11.81 3.74
C ASP A 132 15.53 11.31 5.00
N ARG A 133 16.73 10.74 4.82
CA ARG A 133 17.62 10.26 5.90
C ARG A 133 18.43 11.38 6.57
#